data_AF-K9DV09-F1
#
_entry.id   AF-K9DV09-F1
#
_cell.length_a   1.000
_cell.length_b   1.000
_cell.length_c   1.000
_cell.angle_alpha   90.00
_cell.angle_beta   90.00
_cell.angle_gamma   90.00
#
_symmetry.space_group_name_H-M   'P 1'
#
loop_
_entity.id
_entity.type
_entity.pdbx_description
1 polymer ?
#
loop_
_entity_poly.entity_id
_entity_poly.type
_entity_poly.pdbx_seq_one_letter_code
_entity_poly.pdbx_strand_id
1 'polypeptide(L)'
;MNFNRRQLLLMGSYLIGLAGVMLQACTEIKGTDRDKLCGNWESVEGKPDVLIYREGGAYKVTVFRKAGKPRRLKPRTYLLQEEDGNLFIHTGFRIDVSYNEAADVLTFSPNGDYVRAAENGTGRKKQK
;
A
#
# COMPACT_ATOMS: atom_id res chain seq x y z
N MET A 1 11.86 -18.61 -49.62
CA MET A 1 12.89 -18.05 -48.72
C MET A 1 13.25 -19.13 -47.71
N ASN A 2 14.41 -19.78 -47.83
CA ASN A 2 14.86 -20.80 -46.88
C ASN A 2 15.68 -20.11 -45.77
N PHE A 3 15.07 -19.93 -44.60
CA PHE A 3 15.79 -19.38 -43.44
C PHE A 3 16.80 -20.41 -42.94
N ASN A 4 18.08 -20.02 -42.95
CA ASN A 4 19.15 -20.86 -42.42
C ASN A 4 18.96 -21.01 -40.90
N ARG A 5 19.27 -22.18 -40.34
CA ARG A 5 19.14 -22.50 -38.90
C ARG A 5 19.79 -21.43 -38.02
N ARG A 6 20.91 -20.85 -38.47
CA ARG A 6 21.59 -19.73 -37.78
C ARG A 6 20.76 -18.44 -37.76
N GLN A 7 20.08 -18.10 -38.86
CA GLN A 7 19.21 -16.92 -38.91
C GLN A 7 17.98 -17.11 -38.03
N LEU A 8 17.41 -18.32 -38.00
CA LEU A 8 16.28 -18.62 -37.11
C LEU A 8 16.68 -18.49 -35.63
N LEU A 9 17.87 -18.96 -35.25
CA LEU A 9 18.39 -18.83 -33.88
C LEU A 9 18.66 -17.35 -33.51
N LEU A 10 19.23 -16.56 -34.43
CA LEU A 10 19.47 -15.12 -34.22
C LEU A 10 18.16 -14.34 -34.00
N MET A 11 17.15 -14.62 -34.81
CA MET A 11 15.83 -13.99 -34.66
C MET A 11 15.14 -14.44 -33.36
N GLY A 12 15.28 -15.71 -32.98
CA GLY A 12 14.78 -16.23 -31.72
C GLY A 12 15.42 -15.56 -30.51
N SER A 13 16.74 -15.38 -30.50
CA SER A 13 17.43 -14.67 -29.41
C SER A 13 17.03 -13.21 -29.31
N TYR A 14 16.77 -12.54 -30.44
CA TYR A 14 16.33 -11.15 -30.45
C TYR A 14 14.92 -11.00 -29.86
N LEU A 15 14.00 -11.90 -30.21
CA LEU A 15 12.64 -11.92 -29.65
C LEU A 15 12.62 -12.21 -28.15
N ILE A 16 13.47 -13.12 -27.66
CA ILE A 16 13.60 -13.42 -26.23
C ILE A 16 14.17 -12.20 -25.49
N GLY A 17 15.19 -11.54 -26.05
CA GLY A 17 15.75 -10.30 -25.49
C GLY A 17 14.71 -9.18 -25.41
N LEU A 18 13.95 -8.96 -26.48
CA LEU A 18 12.89 -7.95 -26.54
C LEU A 18 11.78 -8.24 -25.51
N ALA A 19 11.38 -9.51 -25.37
CA ALA A 19 10.40 -9.93 -24.36
C ALA A 19 10.92 -9.71 -22.93
N GLY A 20 12.21 -9.97 -22.68
CA GLY A 20 12.85 -9.70 -21.39
C GLY A 20 12.85 -8.21 -21.03
N VAL A 21 13.13 -7.33 -22.00
CA VAL A 21 13.09 -5.87 -21.79
C VAL A 21 11.66 -5.38 -21.57
N MET A 22 10.66 -5.91 -22.29
CA MET A 22 9.25 -5.58 -22.06
C MET A 22 8.74 -6.05 -20.69
N LEU A 23 9.21 -7.20 -20.20
CA LEU A 23 8.91 -7.68 -18.84
C LEU A 23 9.49 -6.76 -17.76
N GLN A 24 10.66 -6.15 -17.99
CA GLN A 24 11.23 -5.15 -17.08
C GLN A 24 10.40 -3.86 -17.02
N ALA A 25 9.70 -3.50 -18.10
CA ALA A 25 8.81 -2.34 -18.13
C ALA A 25 7.51 -2.56 -17.32
N CYS A 26 7.11 -3.80 -17.04
CA CYS A 26 6.01 -4.12 -16.13
C CYS A 26 6.45 -4.21 -14.66
N THR A 27 7.75 -4.21 -14.38
CA THR A 27 8.32 -4.22 -13.03
C THR A 27 8.87 -2.85 -12.65
N GLU A 28 8.14 -1.78 -12.96
CA GLU A 28 8.44 -0.49 -12.37
C GLU A 28 8.15 -0.59 -10.87
N ILE A 29 9.21 -0.82 -10.09
CA ILE A 29 9.22 -0.82 -8.63
C ILE A 29 8.97 0.63 -8.20
N LYS A 30 7.73 1.10 -8.31
CA LYS A 30 7.21 2.31 -7.65
C LYS A 30 6.99 2.07 -6.15
N GLY A 31 7.79 1.19 -5.55
CA GLY A 31 7.63 0.74 -4.16
C GLY A 31 8.17 1.72 -3.14
N THR A 32 9.13 2.56 -3.52
CA THR A 32 10.01 3.21 -2.55
C THR A 32 9.35 4.29 -1.69
N ASP A 33 8.30 4.96 -2.17
CA ASP A 33 7.58 5.97 -1.37
C ASP A 33 6.38 5.40 -0.62
N ARG A 34 5.62 4.51 -1.23
CA ARG A 34 4.40 3.97 -0.62
C ARG A 34 4.71 2.98 0.50
N ASP A 35 5.89 2.36 0.48
CA ASP A 35 6.36 1.53 1.57
C ASP A 35 6.50 2.33 2.88
N LYS A 36 6.77 3.65 2.81
CA LYS A 36 6.78 4.52 4.00
C LYS A 36 5.40 4.60 4.66
N LEU A 37 4.33 4.44 3.91
CA LEU A 37 2.96 4.50 4.45
C LEU A 37 2.63 3.25 5.29
N CYS A 38 3.33 2.14 5.07
CA CYS A 38 3.09 0.91 5.81
C CYS A 38 3.30 1.10 7.31
N GLY A 39 2.45 0.48 8.12
CA GLY A 39 2.49 0.57 9.57
C GLY A 39 1.13 0.91 10.19
N ASN A 40 1.15 1.01 11.51
CA ASN A 40 -0.01 1.38 12.31
C ASN A 40 -0.10 2.91 12.46
N TRP A 41 -1.31 3.42 12.30
CA TRP A 41 -1.66 4.83 12.33
C TRP A 41 -2.81 5.07 13.32
N GLU A 42 -2.62 5.98 14.26
CA GLU A 42 -3.59 6.36 15.27
C GLU A 42 -4.27 7.69 14.90
N SER A 43 -5.59 7.75 15.04
CA SER A 43 -6.34 8.97 14.76
C SER A 43 -6.14 10.03 15.84
N VAL A 44 -5.80 11.25 15.43
CA VAL A 44 -5.71 12.43 16.29
C VAL A 44 -7.10 12.84 16.82
N GLU A 45 -8.13 12.75 15.97
CA GLU A 45 -9.51 13.17 16.29
C GLU A 45 -10.38 12.07 16.92
N GLY A 46 -9.80 10.93 17.28
CA GLY A 46 -10.54 9.83 17.92
C GLY A 46 -11.42 9.00 16.97
N LYS A 47 -11.12 9.04 15.66
CA LYS A 47 -11.62 8.07 14.68
C LYS A 47 -10.99 6.68 14.93
N PRO A 48 -11.48 5.62 14.26
CA PRO A 48 -10.85 4.30 14.34
C PRO A 48 -9.40 4.33 13.80
N ASP A 49 -8.53 3.50 14.36
CA ASP A 49 -7.12 3.41 13.94
C ASP A 49 -7.01 2.66 12.61
N VAL A 50 -5.87 2.85 11.94
CA VAL A 50 -5.64 2.38 10.56
C VAL A 50 -4.32 1.61 10.48
N LEU A 51 -4.33 0.51 9.73
CA LEU A 51 -3.13 -0.29 9.41
C LEU A 51 -2.98 -0.28 7.91
N ILE A 52 -1.83 0.19 7.44
CA ILE A 52 -1.46 0.10 6.03
C ILE A 52 -0.42 -0.99 5.87
N TYR A 53 -0.63 -1.89 4.91
CA TYR A 53 0.31 -2.97 4.63
C TYR A 53 0.28 -3.32 3.14
N ARG A 54 1.39 -3.87 2.67
CA ARG A 54 1.53 -4.36 1.29
C ARG A 54 1.22 -5.85 1.24
N GLU A 55 0.35 -6.26 0.33
CA GLU A 55 -0.01 -7.66 0.09
C GLU A 55 -0.19 -7.89 -1.41
N GLY A 56 0.56 -8.84 -1.98
CA GLY A 56 0.45 -9.18 -3.41
C GLY A 56 0.77 -8.03 -4.35
N GLY A 57 1.65 -7.10 -3.95
CA GLY A 57 2.00 -5.90 -4.74
C GLY A 57 1.02 -4.73 -4.60
N ALA A 58 -0.15 -4.94 -4.00
CA ALA A 58 -1.10 -3.89 -3.68
C ALA A 58 -0.95 -3.40 -2.24
N TYR A 59 -1.26 -2.13 -2.00
CA TYR A 59 -1.33 -1.57 -0.65
C TYR A 59 -2.77 -1.62 -0.15
N LYS A 60 -2.94 -2.10 1.08
CA LYS A 60 -4.23 -2.28 1.73
C LYS A 60 -4.30 -1.43 2.98
N VAL A 61 -5.46 -0.82 3.19
CA VAL A 61 -5.77 0.02 4.34
C VAL A 61 -6.84 -0.69 5.15
N THR A 62 -6.49 -1.18 6.33
CA THR A 62 -7.44 -1.78 7.26
C THR A 62 -7.80 -0.79 8.35
N VAL A 63 -9.08 -0.46 8.42
CA VAL A 63 -9.65 0.36 9.49
C VAL A 63 -10.09 -0.57 10.60
N PHE A 64 -9.53 -0.38 11.79
CA PHE A 64 -9.84 -1.19 12.96
C PHE A 64 -10.14 -0.32 14.19
N ARG A 65 -10.68 -0.96 15.22
CA ARG A 65 -11.12 -0.28 16.44
C ARG A 65 -9.96 0.49 17.08
N LYS A 66 -10.23 1.71 17.56
CA LYS A 66 -9.32 2.43 18.45
C LYS A 66 -8.94 1.58 19.67
N ALA A 67 -7.65 1.50 19.98
CA ALA A 67 -7.18 0.81 21.18
C ALA A 67 -7.95 1.29 22.44
N GLY A 68 -8.44 0.36 23.28
CA GLY A 68 -9.09 0.70 24.56
C GLY A 68 -10.62 0.86 24.61
N LYS A 69 -11.36 0.92 23.49
CA LYS A 69 -12.84 1.16 23.52
C LYS A 69 -13.75 -0.07 23.40
N PRO A 70 -14.56 -0.49 24.39
CA PRO A 70 -15.18 -1.85 24.48
C PRO A 70 -16.02 -2.32 23.29
N ARG A 71 -16.58 -1.43 22.47
CA ARG A 71 -17.46 -1.78 21.33
C ARG A 71 -16.66 -2.39 20.17
N ARG A 72 -17.04 -3.60 19.73
CA ARG A 72 -16.41 -4.28 18.58
C ARG A 72 -16.80 -3.60 17.26
N LEU A 73 -15.86 -2.90 16.62
CA LEU A 73 -15.96 -2.54 15.21
C LEU A 73 -15.48 -3.75 14.39
N LYS A 74 -16.24 -4.17 13.37
CA LYS A 74 -15.73 -5.15 12.39
C LYS A 74 -14.64 -4.47 11.57
N PRO A 75 -13.41 -5.01 11.51
CA PRO A 75 -12.38 -4.46 10.64
C PRO A 75 -12.86 -4.43 9.19
N ARG A 76 -12.50 -3.37 8.48
CA ARG A 76 -12.76 -3.25 7.04
C ARG A 76 -11.45 -2.94 6.33
N THR A 77 -11.19 -3.67 5.26
CA THR A 77 -9.98 -3.52 4.45
C THR A 77 -10.35 -2.94 3.09
N TYR A 78 -9.63 -1.90 2.70
CA TYR A 78 -9.79 -1.19 1.44
C TYR A 78 -8.47 -1.21 0.66
N LEU A 79 -8.54 -1.00 -0.64
CA LEU A 79 -7.36 -0.86 -1.49
C LEU A 79 -6.91 0.60 -1.53
N LEU A 80 -5.63 0.84 -1.31
CA LEU A 80 -4.99 2.13 -1.53
C LEU A 80 -4.62 2.24 -3.01
N GLN A 81 -5.34 3.10 -3.71
CA GLN A 81 -5.15 3.37 -5.13
C GLN A 81 -4.42 4.69 -5.31
N GLU A 82 -3.82 4.85 -6.49
CA GLU A 82 -3.06 6.03 -6.88
C GLU A 82 -3.47 6.38 -8.31
N GLU A 83 -3.91 7.62 -8.51
CA GLU A 83 -4.32 8.15 -9.81
C GLU A 83 -3.75 9.56 -9.93
N ASP A 84 -2.96 9.80 -10.99
CA ASP A 84 -2.29 11.09 -11.24
C ASP A 84 -1.45 11.61 -10.05
N GLY A 85 -0.85 10.71 -9.28
CA GLY A 85 -0.07 11.04 -8.07
C GLY A 85 -0.91 11.30 -6.81
N ASN A 86 -2.24 11.20 -6.90
CA ASN A 86 -3.13 11.31 -5.75
C ASN A 86 -3.47 9.93 -5.20
N LEU A 87 -3.24 9.73 -3.90
CA LEU A 87 -3.63 8.50 -3.22
C LEU A 87 -5.07 8.60 -2.71
N PHE A 88 -5.83 7.50 -2.82
CA PHE A 88 -7.20 7.45 -2.31
C PHE A 88 -7.65 6.03 -1.98
N ILE A 89 -8.73 5.93 -1.21
CA ILE A 89 -9.45 4.67 -0.95
C ILE A 89 -10.93 4.81 -1.31
N HIS A 90 -11.53 3.70 -1.74
CA HIS A 90 -12.97 3.60 -1.97
C HIS A 90 -13.66 2.84 -0.85
N THR A 91 -14.49 3.53 -0.08
CA THR A 91 -15.28 2.93 1.02
C THR A 91 -16.80 2.95 0.74
N GLY A 92 -17.18 3.27 -0.50
CA GLY A 92 -18.53 3.69 -0.91
C GLY A 92 -18.58 5.14 -1.43
N PHE A 93 -17.54 5.91 -1.10
CA PHE A 93 -17.20 7.21 -1.67
C PHE A 93 -15.67 7.33 -1.72
N ARG A 94 -15.14 8.33 -2.43
CA ARG A 94 -13.71 8.60 -2.53
C ARG A 94 -13.22 9.30 -1.26
N ILE A 95 -12.19 8.74 -0.64
CA ILE A 95 -11.47 9.35 0.49
C ILE A 95 -10.04 9.56 0.01
N ASP A 96 -9.64 10.81 -0.14
CA ASP A 96 -8.27 11.16 -0.52
C ASP A 96 -7.32 10.95 0.66
N VAL A 97 -6.12 10.49 0.36
CA VAL A 97 -5.05 10.19 1.32
C VAL A 97 -3.84 11.04 0.95
N SER A 98 -3.32 11.78 1.91
CA SER A 98 -2.07 12.53 1.75
C SER A 98 -1.10 12.20 2.88
N TYR A 99 0.19 12.17 2.55
CA TYR A 99 1.24 11.92 3.51
C TYR A 99 2.21 13.09 3.54
N ASN A 100 2.44 13.64 4.73
CA ASN A 100 3.45 14.64 4.98
C ASN A 100 4.67 13.97 5.62
N GLU A 101 5.74 13.81 4.83
CA GLU A 101 6.98 13.17 5.29
C GLU A 101 7.68 13.94 6.41
N ALA A 102 7.62 15.27 6.41
CA ALA A 102 8.34 16.10 7.37
C ALA A 102 7.73 16.01 8.77
N ALA A 103 6.41 15.84 8.86
CA ALA A 103 5.69 15.71 10.13
C ALA A 103 5.36 14.25 10.49
N ASP A 104 5.59 13.31 9.58
CA ASP A 104 5.11 11.92 9.62
C ASP A 104 3.61 11.82 9.96
N VAL A 105 2.82 12.62 9.23
CA VAL A 105 1.35 12.70 9.37
C VAL A 105 0.67 12.19 8.12
N LEU A 106 -0.32 11.33 8.31
CA LEU A 106 -1.19 10.82 7.26
C LEU A 106 -2.59 11.42 7.41
N THR A 107 -3.09 12.07 6.37
CA THR A 107 -4.41 12.69 6.39
C THR A 107 -5.36 11.90 5.50
N PHE A 108 -6.50 11.50 6.03
CA PHE A 108 -7.62 10.96 5.25
C PHE A 108 -8.68 12.04 5.16
N SER A 109 -8.96 12.60 3.98
CA SER A 109 -10.02 13.60 3.82
C SER A 109 -11.36 12.91 3.56
N PRO A 110 -12.43 13.12 4.36
CA PRO A 110 -12.61 14.14 5.42
C PRO A 110 -12.45 13.61 6.87
N ASN A 111 -11.81 12.46 7.06
CA ASN A 111 -11.67 11.79 8.35
C ASN A 111 -10.55 12.33 9.27
N GLY A 112 -9.79 13.32 8.82
CA GLY A 112 -8.77 14.01 9.61
C GLY A 112 -7.40 13.33 9.61
N ASP A 113 -6.58 13.77 10.56
CA ASP A 113 -5.16 13.42 10.63
C ASP A 113 -4.87 12.19 11.51
N TYR A 114 -3.81 11.49 11.12
CA TYR A 114 -3.31 10.28 11.75
C TYR A 114 -1.80 10.38 11.93
N VAL A 115 -1.32 9.87 13.06
CA VAL A 115 0.10 9.81 13.43
C VAL A 115 0.52 8.35 13.62
N ARG A 116 1.82 8.05 13.58
CA ARG A 116 2.27 6.68 13.87
C ARG A 116 1.82 6.24 15.26
N ALA A 117 1.32 5.01 15.33
CA ALA A 117 1.15 4.36 16.61
C ALA A 117 2.51 4.22 17.28
N ALA A 118 2.63 4.67 18.53
CA ALA A 118 3.84 4.41 19.31
C ALA A 118 4.02 2.90 19.43
N GLU A 119 5.27 2.42 19.36
CA GLU A 119 5.64 1.02 19.55
C GLU A 119 5.53 0.62 21.04
N ASN A 120 4.44 0.98 21.71
CA ASN A 120 4.16 0.58 23.07
C ASN A 120 3.63 -0.85 23.03
N GLY A 121 4.57 -1.78 23.20
CA GLY A 121 4.42 -3.23 23.18
C GLY A 121 3.02 -3.73 23.56
N THR A 122 2.46 -4.53 22.67
CA THR A 122 1.40 -5.50 22.96
C THR A 122 1.91 -6.50 23.99
N GLY A 123 1.95 -6.05 25.24
CA GLY A 123 2.50 -6.74 26.40
C GLY A 123 1.69 -6.48 27.66
N ARG A 124 0.38 -6.23 27.56
CA ARG A 124 -0.51 -6.49 28.70
C ARG A 124 -0.79 -7.98 28.77
N LYS A 125 0.16 -8.70 29.41
CA LYS A 125 -0.07 -10.02 29.99
C LYS A 125 -1.43 -10.00 30.69
N LYS A 126 -2.33 -10.89 30.26
CA LYS A 126 -3.42 -11.35 31.12
C LYS A 126 -2.74 -12.05 32.30
N GLN A 127 -2.66 -11.38 33.44
CA GLN A 127 -2.42 -12.07 34.70
C GLN A 127 -3.78 -12.61 35.14
N LYS A 128 -3.86 -13.95 35.11
CA LYS A 128 -4.87 -14.76 35.77
C LYS A 128 -4.48 -14.89 37.23
#